data_AF-A0AAV5AZ62-F1
#
_entry.id   AF-A0AAV5AZ62-F1
#
_cell.length_a   1.000
_cell.length_b   1.000
_cell.length_c   1.000
_cell.angle_alpha   90.00
_cell.angle_beta   90.00
_cell.angle_gamma   90.00
#
_symmetry.space_group_name_H-M   'P 1'
#
loop_
_entity.id
_entity.type
_entity.pdbx_description
1 polymer ?
#
loop_
_entity_poly.entity_id
_entity_poly.type
_entity_poly.pdbx_seq_one_letter_code
_entity_poly.pdbx_strand_id
1 'polypeptide(L)'
;MMEKIQKFGGAMFTPVLLFAFAGVVIGLGTLFTTGVIFGPMAAEGAMGYGVWNVVLQGGWTVFNQLPLLFAVALPIGLAKKHNARCCMEVLVGYLTFNYFVATMLSQWGGFFGVDYSLETGNTSGLAMIANIKTLDMGMIGALAISGVIT
;
A
#
# COMPACT_ATOMS: atom_id res chain seq x y z
N MET A 1 -2.30 18.01 -23.99
CA MET A 1 -2.02 17.93 -22.54
C MET A 1 -3.21 17.35 -21.78
N MET A 2 -4.43 17.82 -22.05
CA MET A 2 -5.69 17.32 -21.46
C MET A 2 -5.86 15.79 -21.56
N GLU A 3 -5.61 15.20 -22.74
CA GLU A 3 -5.72 13.73 -22.93
C GLU A 3 -4.75 12.92 -22.06
N LYS A 4 -3.54 13.43 -21.81
CA LYS A 4 -2.55 12.77 -20.94
C LYS A 4 -2.98 12.81 -19.47
N ILE A 5 -3.54 13.94 -19.05
CA ILE A 5 -4.09 14.11 -17.69
C ILE A 5 -5.31 13.21 -17.50
N GLN A 6 -6.17 13.07 -18.50
CA GLN A 6 -7.32 12.15 -18.47
C GLN A 6 -6.88 10.69 -18.41
N LYS A 7 -5.87 10.28 -19.19
CA LYS A 7 -5.32 8.91 -19.12
C LYS A 7 -4.68 8.62 -17.76
N PHE A 8 -3.94 9.58 -17.21
CA PHE A 8 -3.39 9.47 -15.86
C PHE A 8 -4.50 9.33 -14.81
N GLY A 9 -5.51 10.21 -14.83
CA GLY A 9 -6.66 10.13 -13.92
C GLY A 9 -7.44 8.81 -14.07
N GLY A 10 -7.59 8.31 -15.30
CA GLY A 10 -8.18 7.00 -15.58
C GLY A 10 -7.36 5.83 -15.03
N ALA A 11 -6.04 5.87 -15.13
CA ALA A 11 -5.15 4.86 -14.55
C ALA A 11 -5.26 4.83 -13.01
N MET A 12 -5.41 6.00 -12.38
CA MET A 12 -5.57 6.14 -10.94
C MET A 12 -6.94 5.70 -10.42
N PHE A 13 -7.94 5.54 -11.30
CA PHE A 13 -9.26 5.07 -10.90
C PHE A 13 -9.26 3.59 -10.49
N THR A 14 -8.45 2.76 -11.16
CA THR A 14 -8.36 1.31 -10.90
C THR A 14 -8.07 0.96 -9.42
N PRO A 15 -7.05 1.54 -8.75
CA PRO A 15 -6.79 1.25 -7.34
C PRO A 15 -7.82 1.89 -6.41
N VAL A 16 -8.41 3.04 -6.79
CA VAL A 16 -9.44 3.72 -5.99
C VAL A 16 -10.71 2.87 -5.87
N LEU A 17 -11.06 2.09 -6.90
CA LEU A 17 -12.20 1.16 -6.82
C LEU A 17 -12.03 0.11 -5.71
N LEU A 18 -10.79 -0.29 -5.40
CA LEU A 18 -10.52 -1.24 -4.32
C LEU A 18 -10.80 -0.64 -2.93
N PHE A 19 -10.80 0.69 -2.79
CA PHE A 19 -11.10 1.37 -1.53
C PHE A 19 -12.54 1.18 -1.10
N ALA A 20 -13.49 1.12 -2.05
CA ALA A 20 -14.89 0.88 -1.73
C ALA A 20 -15.07 -0.52 -1.12
N PHE A 21 -14.46 -1.53 -1.73
CA PHE A 21 -14.47 -2.89 -1.19
C PHE A 21 -13.79 -2.96 0.17
N ALA A 22 -12.56 -2.45 0.29
CA ALA A 22 -11.81 -2.47 1.54
C ALA A 22 -12.55 -1.72 2.67
N GLY A 23 -13.15 -0.57 2.37
CA GLY A 23 -13.92 0.21 3.33
C GLY A 23 -15.14 -0.54 3.87
N VAL A 24 -15.88 -1.24 3.01
CA VAL A 24 -17.02 -2.07 3.44
C VAL A 24 -16.55 -3.24 4.31
N VAL A 25 -15.50 -3.95 3.88
CA VAL A 25 -14.95 -5.09 4.64
C VAL A 25 -14.41 -4.66 5.99
N ILE A 26 -13.68 -3.55 6.06
CA ILE A 26 -13.17 -2.98 7.32
C ILE A 26 -14.33 -2.53 8.20
N GLY A 27 -15.35 -1.89 7.63
CA GLY A 27 -16.53 -1.44 8.39
C GLY A 27 -17.28 -2.61 9.01
N LEU A 28 -17.54 -3.68 8.25
CA LEU A 28 -18.16 -4.90 8.76
C LEU A 28 -17.27 -5.62 9.77
N GLY A 29 -15.99 -5.82 9.44
CA GLY A 29 -15.04 -6.46 10.35
C GLY A 29 -14.97 -5.74 11.70
N THR A 30 -14.85 -4.41 11.68
CA THR A 30 -14.83 -3.57 12.89
C THR A 30 -16.13 -3.69 13.68
N LEU A 31 -17.28 -3.71 13.00
CA LEU A 31 -18.58 -3.88 13.65
C LEU A 31 -18.65 -5.22 14.41
N PHE A 32 -18.21 -6.31 13.77
CA PHE A 32 -18.26 -7.65 14.33
C PHE A 32 -17.12 -7.97 15.30
N THR A 33 -16.07 -7.16 15.36
CA THR A 33 -15.03 -7.22 16.40
C THR A 33 -15.27 -6.24 17.56
N THR A 34 -16.34 -5.44 17.52
CA THR A 34 -16.67 -4.48 18.58
C THR A 34 -17.63 -5.11 19.59
N GLY A 35 -17.15 -5.34 20.82
CA GLY A 35 -17.93 -5.95 21.90
C GLY A 35 -19.23 -5.22 22.25
N VAL A 36 -19.28 -3.90 22.08
CA VAL A 36 -20.50 -3.09 22.30
C VAL A 36 -21.60 -3.42 21.29
N ILE A 37 -21.24 -3.85 20.07
CA ILE A 37 -22.21 -4.09 18.99
C ILE A 37 -22.52 -5.58 18.85
N PHE A 38 -21.49 -6.44 18.90
CA PHE A 38 -21.63 -7.87 18.63
C PHE A 38 -21.53 -8.76 19.89
N GLY A 39 -21.48 -8.12 21.06
CA GLY A 39 -21.63 -8.80 22.34
C GLY A 39 -20.50 -9.81 22.64
N PRO A 40 -20.80 -10.94 23.31
CA PRO A 40 -19.79 -11.90 23.75
C PRO A 40 -19.02 -12.57 22.60
N MET A 41 -19.58 -12.61 21.39
CA MET A 41 -18.91 -13.18 20.21
C MET A 41 -17.76 -12.32 19.70
N ALA A 42 -17.72 -11.03 20.07
CA ALA A 42 -16.65 -10.09 19.77
C ALA A 42 -15.63 -9.93 20.91
N ALA A 43 -15.75 -10.72 22.00
CA ALA A 43 -14.75 -10.70 23.05
C ALA A 43 -13.41 -11.24 22.53
N GLU A 44 -12.31 -10.60 22.93
CA GLU A 44 -10.96 -11.07 22.62
C GLU A 44 -10.78 -12.50 23.15
N GLY A 45 -10.41 -13.42 22.26
CA GLY A 45 -10.30 -14.86 22.55
C GLY A 45 -11.50 -15.71 22.14
N ALA A 46 -12.64 -15.11 21.77
CA ALA A 46 -13.76 -15.84 21.18
C ALA A 46 -13.46 -16.27 19.74
N MET A 47 -13.95 -17.44 19.33
CA MET A 47 -13.81 -17.92 17.95
C MET A 47 -14.45 -16.95 16.94
N GLY A 48 -15.57 -16.30 17.32
CA GLY A 48 -16.23 -15.27 16.51
C GLY A 48 -15.33 -14.07 16.21
N TYR A 49 -14.70 -13.50 17.25
CA TYR A 49 -13.70 -12.44 17.10
C TYR A 49 -12.55 -12.88 16.20
N GLY A 50 -12.03 -14.10 16.39
CA GLY A 50 -10.95 -14.63 15.57
C GLY A 50 -11.29 -14.67 14.07
N VAL A 51 -12.47 -15.17 13.71
CA VAL A 51 -12.93 -15.22 12.31
C VAL A 51 -13.03 -13.82 11.71
N TRP A 52 -13.67 -12.89 12.42
CA TRP A 52 -13.83 -11.52 11.93
C TRP A 52 -12.53 -10.73 11.89
N ASN A 53 -11.60 -11.00 12.82
CA ASN A 53 -10.28 -10.40 12.78
C ASN A 53 -9.49 -10.87 11.54
N VAL A 54 -9.58 -12.13 11.14
CA VAL A 54 -8.97 -12.60 9.87
C VAL A 54 -9.52 -11.83 8.67
N VAL A 55 -10.85 -11.64 8.61
CA VAL A 55 -11.50 -10.84 7.55
C VAL A 55 -11.04 -9.38 7.61
N LEU A 56 -10.96 -8.80 8.81
CA LEU A 56 -10.50 -7.43 9.03
C LEU A 56 -9.06 -7.23 8.55
N GLN A 57 -8.13 -8.14 8.89
CA GLN A 57 -6.75 -8.10 8.39
C GLN A 57 -6.71 -8.18 6.86
N GLY A 58 -7.55 -9.02 6.25
CA GLY A 58 -7.71 -9.07 4.80
C GLY A 58 -8.18 -7.73 4.21
N GLY A 59 -9.15 -7.07 4.85
CA GLY A 59 -9.67 -5.75 4.43
C GLY A 59 -8.61 -4.65 4.45
N TRP A 60 -7.71 -4.67 5.43
CA TRP A 60 -6.62 -3.70 5.54
C TRP A 60 -5.55 -3.82 4.45
N THR A 61 -5.50 -4.92 3.69
CA THR A 61 -4.50 -5.15 2.62
C THR A 61 -4.35 -3.96 1.67
N VAL A 62 -5.47 -3.36 1.26
CA VAL A 62 -5.48 -2.26 0.28
C VAL A 62 -4.81 -1.00 0.84
N PHE A 63 -5.02 -0.71 2.12
CA PHE A 63 -4.41 0.44 2.78
C PHE A 63 -2.95 0.17 3.16
N ASN A 64 -2.65 -1.06 3.61
CA ASN A 64 -1.30 -1.48 3.97
C ASN A 64 -0.35 -1.55 2.76
N GLN A 65 -0.89 -1.85 1.57
CA GLN A 65 -0.12 -1.95 0.32
C GLN A 65 -0.48 -0.82 -0.66
N LEU A 66 -0.98 0.30 -0.16
CA LEU A 66 -1.45 1.41 -0.98
C LEU A 66 -0.38 1.89 -1.99
N PRO A 67 0.88 2.16 -1.61
CA PRO A 67 1.91 2.57 -2.57
C PRO A 67 2.13 1.51 -3.67
N LEU A 68 2.15 0.23 -3.32
CA LEU A 68 2.35 -0.87 -4.26
C LEU A 68 1.21 -0.95 -5.29
N LEU A 69 -0.04 -0.82 -4.84
CA LEU A 69 -1.22 -0.85 -5.71
C LEU A 69 -1.21 0.31 -6.71
N PHE A 70 -0.83 1.51 -6.26
CA PHE A 70 -0.72 2.67 -7.14
C PHE A 70 0.45 2.57 -8.13
N ALA A 71 1.59 2.01 -7.70
CA ALA A 71 2.70 1.74 -8.60
C ALA A 71 2.25 0.86 -9.77
N VAL A 72 1.64 -0.29 -9.49
CA VAL A 72 1.22 -1.27 -10.51
C VAL A 72 0.01 -0.80 -11.32
N ALA A 73 -0.86 0.05 -10.77
CA ALA A 73 -2.02 0.57 -11.51
C ALA A 73 -1.68 1.52 -12.65
N LEU A 74 -0.63 2.33 -12.49
CA LEU A 74 -0.23 3.32 -13.47
C LEU A 74 0.07 2.72 -14.87
N PRO A 75 0.90 1.66 -15.02
CA PRO A 75 1.17 1.05 -16.32
C PRO A 75 -0.07 0.40 -16.96
N ILE A 76 -1.09 0.02 -16.19
CA ILE A 76 -2.34 -0.52 -16.75
C ILE A 76 -3.03 0.52 -17.64
N GLY A 77 -3.08 1.78 -17.21
CA GLY A 77 -3.76 2.86 -17.93
C GLY A 77 -2.87 3.67 -18.87
N LEU A 78 -1.55 3.65 -18.68
CA LEU A 78 -0.62 4.45 -19.49
C LEU A 78 0.17 3.66 -20.54
N ALA A 79 0.44 2.37 -20.33
CA ALA A 79 1.28 1.60 -21.26
C ALA A 79 0.58 1.41 -22.62
N LYS A 80 1.27 1.77 -23.69
CA LYS A 80 0.73 1.67 -25.07
C LYS A 80 0.84 0.27 -25.66
N LYS A 81 1.78 -0.54 -25.16
CA LYS A 81 2.07 -1.90 -25.63
C LYS A 81 2.40 -2.77 -24.43
N HIS A 82 2.02 -4.05 -24.49
CA HIS A 82 2.37 -5.07 -23.48
C HIS A 82 2.17 -4.60 -22.03
N ASN A 83 1.02 -4.00 -21.73
CA ASN A 83 0.68 -3.48 -20.40
C ASN A 83 0.93 -4.48 -19.26
N ALA A 84 0.59 -5.76 -19.44
CA ALA A 84 0.86 -6.80 -18.44
C ALA A 84 2.35 -6.99 -18.13
N ARG A 85 3.24 -6.88 -19.13
CA ARG A 85 4.69 -6.98 -18.93
C ARG A 85 5.23 -5.75 -18.21
N CYS A 86 4.76 -4.57 -18.61
CA CYS A 86 5.11 -3.30 -17.95
C CYS A 86 4.69 -3.30 -16.47
N CYS A 87 3.52 -3.86 -16.13
CA CYS A 87 3.11 -4.03 -14.73
C CYS A 87 4.08 -4.87 -13.90
N MET A 88 4.59 -5.98 -14.49
CA MET A 88 5.60 -6.83 -13.83
C MET A 88 6.93 -6.10 -13.66
N GLU A 89 7.36 -5.35 -14.67
CA GLU A 89 8.59 -4.53 -14.61
C GLU A 89 8.47 -3.44 -13.55
N VAL A 90 7.34 -2.75 -13.48
CA VAL A 90 7.07 -1.72 -12.46
C VAL A 90 7.07 -2.33 -11.06
N LEU A 91 6.42 -3.49 -10.86
CA LEU A 91 6.40 -4.17 -9.57
C LEU A 91 7.81 -4.49 -9.10
N VAL A 92 8.60 -5.15 -9.94
CA VAL A 92 9.98 -5.55 -9.60
C VAL A 92 10.88 -4.32 -9.44
N GLY A 93 10.76 -3.32 -10.31
CA GLY A 93 11.53 -2.09 -10.25
C GLY A 93 11.24 -1.27 -9.00
N TYR A 94 9.97 -1.18 -8.59
CA TYR A 94 9.60 -0.49 -7.36
C TYR A 94 10.06 -1.23 -6.10
N LEU A 95 9.97 -2.56 -6.07
CA LEU A 95 10.53 -3.35 -4.97
C LEU A 95 12.05 -3.21 -4.90
N THR A 96 12.74 -3.26 -6.04
CA THR A 96 14.20 -3.05 -6.14
C THR A 96 14.60 -1.69 -5.60
N PHE A 97 13.87 -0.63 -5.97
CA PHE A 97 14.05 0.71 -5.44
C PHE A 97 13.91 0.74 -3.90
N ASN A 98 12.88 0.10 -3.35
CA ASN A 98 12.70 0.02 -1.90
C ASN A 98 13.83 -0.74 -1.20
N TYR A 99 14.35 -1.82 -1.78
CA TYR A 99 15.52 -2.52 -1.24
C TYR A 99 16.78 -1.63 -1.25
N PHE A 100 16.98 -0.84 -2.30
CA PHE A 100 18.08 0.12 -2.34
C PHE A 100 17.95 1.18 -1.25
N VAL A 101 16.77 1.80 -1.12
CA VAL A 101 16.51 2.81 -0.08
C VAL A 101 16.66 2.21 1.32
N ALA A 102 16.10 1.02 1.57
CA ALA A 102 16.26 0.34 2.85
C ALA A 102 17.74 0.10 3.21
N THR A 103 18.53 -0.37 2.24
CA THR A 103 19.97 -0.59 2.43
C THR A 103 20.72 0.72 2.66
N MET A 104 20.38 1.78 1.91
CA MET A 104 20.96 3.11 2.09
C MET A 104 20.66 3.67 3.49
N LEU A 105 19.43 3.52 3.98
CA LEU A 105 19.05 3.97 5.32
C LEU A 105 19.73 3.15 6.42
N SER A 106 19.91 1.85 6.20
CA SER A 106 20.64 0.99 7.15
C SER A 106 22.12 1.35 7.27
N GLN A 107 22.76 1.80 6.18
CA GLN A 107 24.19 2.13 6.17
C GLN A 107 24.47 3.60 6.49
N TRP A 108 23.60 4.49 6.01
CA TRP A 108 23.83 5.93 6.00
C TRP A 108 22.63 6.74 6.52
N GLY A 109 21.71 6.12 7.29
CA GLY A 109 20.53 6.81 7.83
C GLY A 109 20.87 8.11 8.57
N GLY A 110 21.94 8.11 9.38
CA GLY A 110 22.43 9.30 10.08
C GLY A 110 22.87 10.44 9.16
N PHE A 111 23.38 10.16 7.95
CA PHE A 111 23.72 11.20 6.97
C PHE A 111 22.46 11.86 6.39
N PHE A 112 21.40 11.08 6.19
CA PHE A 112 20.11 11.57 5.70
C PHE A 112 19.21 12.16 6.80
N GLY A 113 19.67 12.16 8.06
CA GLY A 113 18.86 12.61 9.20
C GLY A 113 17.69 11.68 9.53
N VAL A 114 17.77 10.41 9.13
CA VAL A 114 16.73 9.40 9.34
C VAL A 114 17.23 8.35 10.32
N ASP A 115 16.50 8.17 11.43
CA ASP A 115 16.78 7.11 12.40
C ASP A 115 16.10 5.80 11.98
N TYR A 116 16.88 4.92 11.36
CA TYR A 116 16.40 3.62 10.89
C TYR A 116 16.10 2.61 12.02
N SER A 117 16.43 2.92 13.28
CA SER A 117 16.11 2.07 14.44
C SER A 117 14.64 2.20 14.87
N LEU A 118 13.99 3.32 14.56
CA LEU A 118 12.61 3.60 14.95
C LEU A 118 11.61 2.66 14.27
N GLU A 119 10.52 2.33 14.97
CA GLU A 119 9.39 1.63 14.38
C GLU A 119 8.75 2.45 13.24
N THR A 120 8.22 1.74 12.24
CA THR A 120 7.56 2.41 11.10
C THR A 120 6.30 3.14 11.55
N GLY A 121 6.06 4.33 10.99
CA GLY A 121 4.91 5.15 11.32
C GLY A 121 5.16 6.63 11.07
N ASN A 122 4.09 7.42 11.14
CA ASN A 122 4.05 8.83 10.72
C ASN A 122 5.11 9.73 11.38
N THR A 123 5.60 9.38 12.57
CA THR A 123 6.62 10.16 13.30
C THR A 123 8.06 9.78 12.93
N SER A 124 8.28 8.59 12.37
CA SER A 124 9.60 8.08 12.00
C SER A 124 10.03 8.46 10.58
N GLY A 125 9.07 8.79 9.72
CA GLY A 125 9.31 8.93 8.27
C GLY A 125 9.62 7.61 7.57
N LEU A 126 9.35 6.47 8.23
CA LEU A 126 9.57 5.12 7.70
C LEU A 126 8.24 4.40 7.51
N ALA A 127 8.15 3.63 6.43
CA ALA A 127 6.99 2.81 6.09
C ALA A 127 7.39 1.36 5.84
N MET A 128 6.45 0.44 6.05
CA MET A 128 6.55 -0.96 5.63
C MET A 128 5.85 -1.16 4.30
N ILE A 129 6.61 -1.40 3.24
CA ILE A 129 6.07 -1.66 1.90
C ILE A 129 6.47 -3.06 1.48
N ALA A 130 5.50 -3.95 1.24
CA ALA A 130 5.78 -5.37 0.93
C ALA A 130 6.80 -6.04 1.88
N ASN A 131 6.69 -5.75 3.17
CA ASN A 131 7.61 -6.23 4.22
C ASN A 131 9.05 -5.67 4.14
N ILE A 132 9.23 -4.55 3.44
CA ILE A 132 10.51 -3.82 3.35
C ILE A 132 10.36 -2.54 4.16
N LYS A 133 11.21 -2.37 5.19
CA LYS A 133 11.31 -1.14 5.97
C LYS A 133 12.09 -0.09 5.17
N THR A 134 11.39 0.94 4.70
CA THR A 134 11.91 1.92 3.73
C THR A 134 11.45 3.33 4.11
N LEU A 135 11.90 4.33 3.35
CA LEU A 135 11.44 5.72 3.53
C LEU A 135 9.97 5.85 3.14
N ASP A 136 9.19 6.54 3.96
CA ASP A 136 7.80 6.84 3.64
C ASP A 136 7.72 7.95 2.58
N MET A 137 7.61 7.54 1.31
CA MET A 137 7.36 8.44 0.18
C MET A 137 5.87 8.48 -0.21
N GLY A 138 5.01 7.78 0.54
CA GLY A 138 3.60 7.60 0.24
C GLY A 138 3.31 7.11 -1.18
N MET A 139 2.12 7.45 -1.67
CA MET A 139 1.71 7.13 -3.04
C MET A 139 2.49 7.91 -4.10
N ILE A 140 3.01 9.10 -3.76
CA ILE A 140 3.70 9.97 -4.70
C ILE A 140 5.02 9.33 -5.14
N GLY A 141 5.79 8.77 -4.21
CA GLY A 141 7.02 8.04 -4.55
C GLY A 141 6.75 6.83 -5.45
N ALA A 142 5.72 6.05 -5.15
CA ALA A 142 5.30 4.93 -5.98
C ALA A 142 4.95 5.36 -7.42
N LEU A 143 4.21 6.45 -7.58
CA LEU A 143 3.85 6.99 -8.89
C LEU A 143 5.04 7.56 -9.65
N ALA A 144 6.00 8.16 -8.95
CA ALA A 144 7.21 8.67 -9.57
C ALA A 144 8.06 7.53 -10.16
N ILE A 145 8.32 6.48 -9.37
CA ILE A 145 9.09 5.31 -9.85
C ILE A 145 8.34 4.59 -10.96
N SER A 146 7.04 4.39 -10.80
CA SER A 146 6.21 3.75 -11.82
C SER A 146 6.21 4.55 -13.12
N GLY A 147 6.11 5.88 -13.06
CA GLY A 147 6.13 6.76 -14.23
C GLY A 147 7.49 6.84 -14.93
N VAL A 148 8.60 6.52 -14.25
CA VAL A 148 9.92 6.38 -14.88
C VAL A 148 10.03 5.07 -15.68
N ILE A 149 9.36 4.02 -15.21
CA ILE A 149 9.41 2.68 -15.82
C ILE A 149 8.35 2.53 -16.94
N THR A 150 7.20 3.19 -16.82
CA THR A 150 6.03 3.11 -17.72
C THR A 150 6.17 3.95 -18.99
#